data_AF-A0A8B6HLQ1-F1
#
_entry.id   AF-A0A8B6HLQ1-F1
#
_cell.length_a   1.000
_cell.length_b   1.000
_cell.length_c   1.000
_cell.angle_alpha   90.00
_cell.angle_beta   90.00
_cell.angle_gamma   90.00
#
_symmetry.space_group_name_H-M   'P 1'
#
loop_
_entity.id
_entity.type
_entity.pdbx_description
1 polymer ?
#
loop_
_entity_poly.entity_id
_entity_poly.type
_entity_poly.pdbx_seq_one_letter_code
_entity_poly.pdbx_strand_id
1 'polypeptide(L)'
;MSALLDQAAKEARQGNLDLKHQVRHIGNYFSNSVETSAQEATYLTLQMPLTKATRQVVFINTSPQHKRTFLLKQSSALEKLGPDSTEIESDNDIKRYSRRPKQLENWCLADYVSQLELQYPKTSESSDHETEQQENESESENEEANADVIEENNNKIDIT
;
A
#
# COMPACT_ATOMS: atom_id res chain seq x y z
N MET A 1 -11.30 -19.71 -4.05
CA MET A 1 -11.53 -18.96 -2.79
C MET A 1 -12.18 -19.93 -1.80
N SER A 2 -11.97 -19.75 -0.50
CA SER A 2 -12.69 -20.56 0.51
C SER A 2 -14.19 -20.24 0.47
N ALA A 3 -15.06 -21.22 0.75
CA ALA A 3 -16.51 -21.02 0.78
C ALA A 3 -16.93 -19.88 1.73
N LEU A 4 -16.18 -19.72 2.83
CA LEU A 4 -16.36 -18.64 3.80
C LEU A 4 -16.07 -17.26 3.18
N LEU A 5 -14.97 -17.12 2.44
CA LEU A 5 -14.63 -15.86 1.76
C LEU A 5 -15.60 -15.54 0.62
N ASP A 6 -16.08 -16.56 -0.09
CA ASP A 6 -17.10 -16.38 -1.12
C ASP A 6 -18.41 -15.88 -0.51
N GLN A 7 -18.75 -16.32 0.71
CA GLN A 7 -19.92 -15.83 1.45
C GLN A 7 -19.71 -14.39 1.95
N ALA A 8 -18.59 -14.10 2.62
CA ALA A 8 -18.27 -12.74 3.09
C ALA A 8 -18.23 -11.74 1.92
N ALA A 9 -17.75 -12.16 0.74
CA ALA A 9 -17.76 -11.34 -0.47
C ALA A 9 -19.18 -11.09 -1.01
N LYS A 10 -20.09 -12.07 -0.89
CA LYS A 10 -21.52 -11.88 -1.25
C LYS A 10 -22.20 -10.94 -0.27
N GLU A 11 -21.96 -11.09 1.03
CA GLU A 11 -22.51 -10.24 2.09
C GLU A 11 -22.04 -8.80 1.94
N ALA A 12 -20.74 -8.58 1.73
CA ALA A 12 -20.17 -7.26 1.47
C ALA A 12 -20.82 -6.55 0.26
N ARG A 13 -21.09 -7.29 -0.82
CA ARG A 13 -21.74 -6.75 -2.02
C ARG A 13 -23.22 -6.43 -1.81
N GLN A 14 -23.92 -7.20 -0.97
CA GLN A 14 -25.33 -6.99 -0.67
C GLN A 14 -25.55 -5.81 0.27
N GLY A 15 -24.58 -5.49 1.14
CA GLY A 15 -24.69 -4.45 2.17
C GLY A 15 -24.70 -3.00 1.66
N ASN A 16 -24.62 -2.76 0.35
CA ASN A 16 -24.50 -1.41 -0.24
C ASN A 16 -23.43 -0.53 0.44
N LEU A 17 -22.36 -1.18 0.92
CA LEU A 17 -21.25 -0.55 1.62
C LEU A 17 -20.29 0.09 0.61
N ASP A 18 -19.58 1.15 1.02
CA ASP A 18 -18.48 1.70 0.24
C ASP A 18 -17.36 0.65 0.04
N LEU A 19 -16.59 0.76 -1.04
CA LEU A 19 -15.57 -0.23 -1.41
C LEU A 19 -14.55 -0.46 -0.29
N LYS A 20 -14.14 0.60 0.43
CA LYS A 20 -13.23 0.50 1.58
C LYS A 20 -13.85 -0.38 2.67
N HIS A 21 -15.12 -0.17 2.95
CA HIS A 21 -15.87 -0.93 3.96
C HIS A 21 -16.11 -2.38 3.54
N GLN A 22 -16.36 -2.64 2.25
CA GLN A 22 -16.48 -4.00 1.72
C GLN A 22 -15.18 -4.79 1.91
N VAL A 23 -14.02 -4.19 1.58
CA VAL A 23 -12.71 -4.83 1.78
C VAL A 23 -12.44 -5.06 3.27
N ARG A 24 -12.73 -4.07 4.12
CA ARG A 24 -12.61 -4.22 5.58
C ARG A 24 -13.48 -5.34 6.13
N HIS A 25 -14.72 -5.45 5.66
CA HIS A 25 -15.65 -6.51 6.08
C HIS A 25 -15.10 -7.90 5.74
N ILE A 26 -14.65 -8.10 4.50
CA ILE A 26 -14.05 -9.37 4.06
C ILE A 26 -12.77 -9.67 4.85
N GLY A 27 -11.93 -8.65 5.06
CA GLY A 27 -10.68 -8.77 5.82
C GLY A 27 -10.91 -9.18 7.28
N ASN A 28 -11.88 -8.56 7.96
CA ASN A 28 -12.24 -8.91 9.33
C ASN A 28 -12.74 -10.36 9.42
N TYR A 29 -13.59 -10.78 8.48
CA TYR A 29 -14.09 -12.15 8.44
C TYR A 29 -12.96 -13.16 8.20
N PHE A 30 -12.00 -12.83 7.34
CA PHE A 30 -10.80 -13.64 7.12
C PHE A 30 -9.96 -13.76 8.40
N SER A 31 -9.60 -12.64 9.03
CA SER A 31 -8.75 -12.63 10.23
C SER A 31 -9.38 -13.38 11.40
N ASN A 32 -10.71 -13.33 11.55
CA ASN A 32 -11.42 -14.01 12.64
C ASN A 32 -11.66 -15.50 12.39
N SER A 33 -11.55 -15.97 11.14
CA SER A 33 -11.85 -17.36 10.78
C SER A 33 -10.62 -18.21 10.48
N VAL A 34 -9.45 -17.58 10.29
CA VAL A 34 -8.20 -18.27 9.99
C VAL A 34 -7.39 -18.50 11.26
N GLU A 35 -7.04 -19.76 11.51
CA GLU A 35 -6.07 -20.12 12.53
C GLU A 35 -4.69 -19.56 12.14
N THR A 36 -4.13 -18.71 12.99
CA THR A 36 -2.83 -18.06 12.79
C THR A 36 -1.93 -18.43 13.96
N SER A 37 -0.67 -18.80 13.70
CA SER A 37 0.26 -19.13 14.79
C SER A 37 0.60 -17.89 15.64
N ALA A 38 0.95 -18.09 16.91
CA ALA A 38 1.35 -16.97 17.79
C ALA A 38 2.52 -16.15 17.21
N GLN A 39 3.42 -16.80 16.47
CA GLN A 39 4.55 -16.16 15.81
C GLN A 39 4.07 -15.25 14.66
N GLU A 40 3.21 -15.75 13.77
CA GLU A 40 2.65 -14.96 12.67
C GLU A 40 1.77 -13.81 13.18
N ALA A 41 0.97 -14.04 14.23
CA ALA A 41 0.16 -13.01 14.88
C ALA A 41 1.05 -11.90 15.45
N THR A 42 2.16 -12.24 16.12
CA THR A 42 3.12 -11.26 16.63
C THR A 42 3.70 -10.41 15.51
N TYR A 43 4.08 -11.04 14.39
CA TYR A 43 4.61 -10.33 13.23
C TYR A 43 3.57 -9.37 12.62
N LEU A 44 2.32 -9.78 12.51
CA LEU A 44 1.24 -8.93 12.02
C LEU A 44 0.98 -7.75 12.96
N THR A 45 0.87 -7.99 14.27
CA THR A 45 0.60 -6.95 15.28
C THR A 45 1.72 -5.92 15.37
N LEU A 46 2.99 -6.35 15.31
CA LEU A 46 4.15 -5.46 15.35
C LEU A 46 4.51 -4.88 13.97
N GLN A 47 3.71 -5.13 12.94
CA GLN A 47 3.96 -4.73 11.55
C GLN A 47 5.35 -5.17 11.04
N MET A 48 5.82 -6.31 11.52
CA MET A 48 7.08 -6.90 11.10
C MET A 48 6.91 -7.63 9.77
N PRO A 49 7.92 -7.59 8.88
CA PRO A 49 7.85 -8.30 7.61
C PRO A 49 7.83 -9.82 7.85
N LEU A 50 6.75 -10.49 7.45
CA LEU A 50 6.58 -11.95 7.55
C LEU A 50 7.68 -12.72 6.79
N THR A 51 8.21 -12.14 5.72
CA THR A 51 9.33 -12.71 4.97
C THR A 51 10.34 -11.61 4.63
N LYS A 52 11.62 -11.97 4.63
CA LYS A 52 12.70 -11.14 4.09
C LYS A 52 13.31 -11.87 2.91
N ALA A 53 13.31 -11.22 1.75
CA ALA A 53 13.95 -11.73 0.55
C ALA A 53 15.14 -10.83 0.18
N THR A 54 16.23 -11.43 -0.29
CA THR A 54 17.38 -10.68 -0.81
C THR A 54 17.12 -10.08 -2.19
N ARG A 55 16.07 -10.52 -2.88
CA ARG A 55 15.68 -10.08 -4.21
C ARG A 55 14.30 -9.46 -4.17
N GLN A 56 14.17 -8.26 -4.73
CA GLN A 56 12.89 -7.65 -4.98
C GLN A 56 12.26 -8.24 -6.25
N VAL A 57 10.95 -8.41 -6.25
CA VAL A 57 10.18 -8.82 -7.42
C VAL A 57 9.33 -7.64 -7.86
N VAL A 58 9.50 -7.21 -9.12
CA VAL A 58 8.71 -6.15 -9.73
C VAL A 58 7.86 -6.73 -10.85
N PHE A 59 6.57 -6.43 -10.82
CA PHE A 59 5.65 -6.84 -11.87
C PHE A 59 5.59 -5.80 -12.98
N ILE A 60 5.77 -6.22 -14.23
CA ILE A 60 5.66 -5.37 -15.41
C ILE A 60 4.46 -5.87 -16.23
N ASN A 61 3.46 -5.01 -16.44
CA ASN A 61 2.27 -5.37 -17.21
C ASN A 61 2.58 -5.44 -18.72
N THR A 62 2.66 -6.66 -19.26
CA THR A 62 2.94 -6.93 -20.67
C THR A 62 1.69 -6.99 -21.56
N SER A 63 0.49 -6.74 -21.00
CA SER A 63 -0.76 -6.70 -21.77
C SER A 63 -0.70 -5.67 -22.92
N PRO A 64 -1.56 -5.77 -23.94
CA PRO A 64 -1.70 -4.71 -24.95
C PRO A 64 -2.03 -3.36 -24.31
N GLN A 65 -1.56 -2.25 -24.89
CA GLN A 65 -1.68 -0.90 -24.31
C GLN A 65 -3.11 -0.56 -23.85
N HIS A 66 -4.11 -0.84 -24.68
CA HIS A 66 -5.53 -0.58 -24.40
C HIS A 66 -6.15 -1.47 -23.30
N LYS A 67 -5.45 -2.52 -22.85
CA LYS A 67 -5.89 -3.42 -21.77
C LYS A 67 -5.05 -3.25 -20.50
N ARG A 68 -4.04 -2.38 -20.50
CA ARG A 68 -3.20 -2.17 -19.32
C ARG A 68 -3.98 -1.36 -18.30
N THR A 69 -4.07 -1.89 -17.09
CA THR A 69 -4.53 -1.12 -15.94
C THR A 69 -3.48 -0.07 -15.59
N PHE A 70 -3.93 1.14 -15.24
CA PHE A 70 -3.10 2.24 -14.78
C PHE A 70 -3.72 2.87 -13.53
N LEU A 71 -2.90 3.59 -12.77
CA LEU A 71 -3.37 4.40 -11.65
C LEU A 71 -3.75 5.79 -12.17
N LEU A 72 -4.84 6.36 -11.65
CA LEU A 72 -5.18 7.75 -11.91
C LEU A 72 -4.19 8.69 -11.21
N LYS A 73 -4.05 9.91 -11.74
CA LYS A 73 -3.36 11.00 -11.03
C LYS A 73 -4.13 11.36 -9.75
N GLN A 74 -3.44 11.96 -8.79
CA GLN A 74 -4.09 12.56 -7.62
C GLN A 74 -5.11 13.62 -8.05
N SER A 75 -6.17 13.79 -7.26
CA SER A 75 -7.24 14.77 -7.48
C SER A 75 -6.69 16.17 -7.75
N SER A 76 -5.73 16.63 -6.96
CA SER A 76 -5.09 17.94 -7.10
C SER A 76 -4.37 18.15 -8.44
N ALA A 77 -3.87 17.07 -9.06
CA ALA A 77 -3.23 17.11 -10.38
C ALA A 77 -4.27 16.97 -11.52
N LEU A 78 -5.39 16.29 -11.27
CA LEU A 78 -6.51 16.18 -12.20
C LEU A 78 -7.28 17.51 -12.32
N GLU A 79 -7.47 18.23 -11.22
CA GLU A 79 -8.15 19.54 -11.23
C GLU A 79 -7.37 20.63 -11.98
N LYS A 80 -6.04 20.52 -11.99
CA LYS A 80 -5.14 21.42 -12.72
C LYS A 80 -5.03 21.08 -14.21
N LEU A 81 -5.67 20.00 -14.64
CA LEU A 81 -5.62 19.54 -16.01
C LEU A 81 -6.48 20.47 -16.90
N GLY A 82 -6.00 20.77 -18.11
CA GLY A 82 -6.77 21.58 -19.06
C GLY A 82 -8.07 20.88 -19.46
N PRO A 83 -9.12 21.64 -19.86
CA PRO A 83 -10.46 21.09 -20.12
C PRO A 83 -10.49 20.01 -21.21
N ASP A 84 -9.55 20.04 -22.15
CA ASP A 84 -9.48 19.10 -23.28
C ASP A 84 -8.40 18.01 -23.11
N SER A 85 -7.68 17.99 -21.99
CA SER A 85 -6.56 17.05 -21.83
C SER A 85 -7.01 15.69 -21.32
N THR A 86 -6.55 14.63 -22.00
CA THR A 86 -6.89 13.23 -21.70
C THR A 86 -5.81 12.53 -20.85
N GLU A 87 -4.79 13.26 -20.40
CA GLU A 87 -3.65 12.70 -19.63
C GLU A 87 -4.02 12.49 -18.15
N ILE A 88 -4.97 11.58 -17.91
CA ILE A 88 -5.46 11.24 -16.57
C ILE A 88 -4.60 10.20 -15.85
N GLU A 89 -3.75 9.49 -16.58
CA GLU A 89 -2.96 8.38 -16.05
C GLU A 89 -1.72 8.89 -15.30
N SER A 90 -1.45 8.29 -14.15
CA SER A 90 -0.20 8.44 -13.41
C SER A 90 1.00 7.84 -14.16
N ASP A 91 2.18 8.33 -13.82
CA ASP A 91 3.41 7.87 -14.45
C ASP A 91 3.77 6.44 -14.02
N ASN A 92 4.15 5.59 -14.97
CA ASN A 92 4.45 4.18 -14.76
C ASN A 92 5.80 3.79 -15.38
N ASP A 93 6.30 2.59 -15.07
CA ASP A 93 7.60 2.12 -15.55
C ASP A 93 7.73 2.16 -17.08
N ILE A 94 6.63 1.85 -17.77
CA ILE A 94 6.58 1.79 -19.23
C ILE A 94 6.65 3.19 -19.84
N LYS A 95 5.92 4.17 -19.28
CA LYS A 95 5.95 5.57 -19.72
C LYS A 95 7.31 6.19 -19.45
N ARG A 96 7.93 5.88 -18.31
CA ARG A 96 9.29 6.31 -17.97
C ARG A 96 10.32 5.72 -18.92
N TYR A 97 10.25 4.42 -19.18
CA TYR A 97 11.13 3.75 -20.13
C TYR A 97 11.00 4.32 -21.55
N SER A 98 9.79 4.71 -21.96
CA SER A 98 9.56 5.38 -23.25
C SER A 98 10.24 6.75 -23.32
N ARG A 99 10.37 7.45 -22.20
CA ARG A 99 11.03 8.78 -22.08
C ARG A 99 12.49 8.68 -21.63
N ARG A 100 13.09 7.48 -21.65
CA ARG A 100 14.44 7.29 -21.12
C ARG A 100 15.47 8.10 -21.92
N PRO A 101 16.54 8.60 -21.26
CA PRO A 101 17.63 9.28 -21.95
C PRO A 101 18.33 8.37 -22.99
N LYS A 102 18.92 8.97 -24.03
CA LYS A 102 19.63 8.23 -25.10
C LYS A 102 20.80 7.40 -24.58
N GLN A 103 21.38 7.78 -23.45
CA GLN A 103 22.43 7.03 -22.77
C GLN A 103 21.98 5.62 -22.35
N LEU A 104 20.67 5.42 -22.15
CA LEU A 104 20.06 4.14 -21.77
C LEU A 104 19.34 3.47 -22.97
N GLU A 105 19.65 3.86 -24.20
CA GLU A 105 19.00 3.32 -25.39
C GLU A 105 19.20 1.80 -25.51
N ASN A 106 20.39 1.33 -25.13
CA ASN A 106 20.80 -0.07 -25.15
C ASN A 106 20.14 -0.94 -24.08
N TRP A 107 19.46 -0.33 -23.10
CA TRP A 107 18.81 -1.08 -22.02
C TRP A 107 17.42 -1.51 -22.45
N CYS A 108 17.06 -2.76 -22.15
CA CYS A 108 15.68 -3.20 -22.31
C CYS A 108 14.81 -2.75 -21.13
N LEU A 109 13.48 -2.90 -21.26
CA LEU A 109 12.54 -2.51 -20.20
C LEU A 109 12.84 -3.23 -18.87
N ALA A 110 13.23 -4.50 -18.92
CA ALA A 110 13.55 -5.27 -17.73
C ALA A 110 14.86 -4.78 -17.07
N ASP A 111 15.88 -4.44 -17.85
CA ASP A 111 17.13 -3.87 -17.32
C ASP A 111 16.86 -2.52 -16.66
N TYR A 112 16.06 -1.67 -17.32
CA TYR A 112 15.67 -0.37 -16.81
C TYR A 112 14.96 -0.45 -15.46
N VAL A 113 14.00 -1.36 -15.32
CA VAL A 113 13.23 -1.53 -14.07
C VAL A 113 14.03 -2.23 -12.98
N SER A 114 14.97 -3.12 -13.33
CA SER A 114 15.76 -3.87 -12.33
C SER A 114 16.95 -3.10 -11.79
N GLN A 115 17.52 -2.17 -12.56
CA GLN A 115 18.76 -1.47 -12.17
C GLN A 115 18.53 -0.05 -11.66
N LEU A 116 17.36 0.55 -11.90
CA LEU A 116 17.06 1.92 -11.46
C LEU A 116 16.02 1.92 -10.35
N GLU A 117 16.34 2.65 -9.28
CA GLU A 117 15.41 2.94 -8.21
C GLU A 117 14.88 4.38 -8.33
N LEU A 118 13.57 4.55 -8.22
CA LEU A 118 12.93 5.85 -8.29
C LEU A 118 12.95 6.50 -6.91
N GLN A 119 13.54 7.69 -6.84
CA GLN A 119 13.43 8.53 -5.65
C GLN A 119 12.37 9.59 -5.87
N TYR A 120 11.34 9.56 -5.05
CA TYR A 120 10.34 10.61 -4.98
C TYR A 120 10.78 11.65 -3.95
N PRO A 121 10.68 12.95 -4.26
CA PRO A 121 10.93 13.97 -3.26
C PRO A 121 9.94 13.78 -2.10
N LYS A 122 10.46 13.72 -0.87
CA LYS A 122 9.61 13.65 0.33
C LYS A 122 8.83 14.95 0.43
N THR A 123 7.52 14.90 0.21
CA THR A 123 6.63 16.01 0.58
C THR A 123 6.61 16.07 2.10
N SER A 124 7.18 17.13 2.67
CA SER A 124 7.10 17.44 4.09
C SER A 124 5.67 17.94 4.39
N GLU A 125 4.70 17.05 4.37
CA GLU A 125 3.36 17.35 4.87
C GLU A 125 3.09 16.42 6.06
N SER A 126 2.87 17.05 7.21
CA SER A 126 2.57 16.46 8.50
C SER A 126 1.45 15.42 8.37
N SER A 127 1.71 14.20 8.82
CA SER A 127 0.72 13.13 8.86
C SER A 127 -0.37 13.45 9.88
N ASP A 128 -1.50 13.99 9.43
CA ASP A 128 -2.76 13.86 10.15
C ASP A 128 -3.17 12.38 10.06
N HIS A 129 -2.70 11.59 11.04
CA HIS A 129 -3.25 10.26 11.29
C HIS A 129 -4.69 10.45 11.79
N GLU A 130 -5.66 10.37 10.89
CA GLU A 130 -7.05 10.06 11.28
C GLU A 130 -7.04 8.68 11.93
N THR A 131 -6.96 8.69 13.26
CA THR A 131 -7.15 7.50 14.08
C THR A 131 -8.65 7.20 14.06
N GLU A 132 -9.11 6.43 13.06
CA GLU A 132 -10.44 5.82 13.10
C GLU A 132 -10.47 4.87 14.31
N GLN A 133 -11.11 5.31 15.39
CA GLN A 133 -11.30 4.53 16.61
C GLN A 133 -11.96 3.19 16.25
N GLN A 134 -11.32 2.10 16.64
CA GLN A 134 -11.95 0.79 16.68
C GLN A 134 -12.95 0.81 17.84
N GLU A 135 -14.24 0.94 17.54
CA GLU A 135 -15.29 0.56 18.48
C GLU A 135 -15.27 -0.97 18.59
N ASN A 136 -14.40 -1.49 19.47
CA ASN A 136 -14.48 -2.84 19.97
C ASN A 136 -15.38 -2.81 21.21
N GLU A 137 -16.65 -3.21 21.06
CA GLU A 137 -17.45 -3.64 22.21
C GLU A 137 -16.89 -4.98 22.72
N SER A 138 -16.01 -4.89 23.72
CA SER A 138 -15.70 -6.03 24.57
C SER A 138 -15.70 -5.56 26.03
N GLU A 139 -16.80 -5.85 26.74
CA GLU A 139 -16.83 -5.82 28.20
C GLU A 139 -15.84 -6.86 28.74
N SER A 140 -14.79 -6.43 29.45
CA SER A 140 -14.29 -7.08 30.67
C SER A 140 -13.11 -6.32 31.28
N GLU A 141 -13.39 -5.79 32.47
CA GLU A 141 -12.61 -5.75 33.71
C GLU A 141 -11.10 -5.42 33.66
N ASN A 142 -10.80 -4.29 34.33
CA ASN A 142 -9.53 -3.74 34.79
C ASN A 142 -8.47 -4.77 35.23
N GLU A 143 -7.21 -4.49 34.89
CA GLU A 143 -6.10 -4.50 35.85
C GLU A 143 -4.90 -3.67 35.33
N GLU A 144 -4.37 -2.80 36.19
CA GLU A 144 -3.30 -1.83 35.95
C GLU A 144 -1.92 -2.50 35.85
N ALA A 145 -1.07 -2.05 34.92
CA ALA A 145 0.38 -2.21 35.06
C ALA A 145 1.19 -1.09 34.36
N ASN A 146 1.92 -0.38 35.21
CA ASN A 146 2.93 0.68 35.05
C ASN A 146 3.59 0.93 33.67
N ALA A 147 3.72 2.22 33.36
CA ALA A 147 4.53 2.77 32.28
C ALA A 147 6.00 2.96 32.71
N ASP A 148 6.93 2.44 31.93
CA ASP A 148 8.33 2.86 31.93
C ASP A 148 8.62 3.68 30.66
N VAL A 149 9.05 4.91 30.87
CA VAL A 149 9.45 5.88 29.84
C VAL A 149 10.91 5.59 29.45
N ILE A 150 11.19 5.38 28.16
CA ILE A 150 12.55 5.38 27.62
C ILE A 150 12.67 6.54 26.63
N GLU A 151 13.44 7.56 27.01
CA GLU A 151 13.84 8.68 26.15
C GLU A 151 14.88 8.22 25.12
N GLU A 152 14.57 8.32 23.82
CA GLU A 152 15.57 8.16 22.76
C GLU A 152 16.19 9.51 22.38
N ASN A 153 17.49 9.63 22.70
CA ASN A 153 18.35 10.76 22.31
C ASN A 153 18.63 10.74 20.80
N ASN A 154 18.12 11.76 20.09
CA ASN A 154 18.41 12.00 18.68
C ASN A 154 19.77 12.68 18.48
N ASN A 155 20.82 11.91 18.18
CA ASN A 155 22.05 12.46 17.60
C ASN A 155 22.03 12.32 16.07
N LYS A 156 21.64 13.42 15.42
CA LYS A 156 21.72 13.64 13.98
C LYS A 156 23.17 14.00 13.61
N ILE A 157 23.77 13.27 12.68
CA ILE A 157 25.06 13.63 12.06
C ILE A 157 24.81 13.81 10.57
N ASP A 158 24.84 15.07 10.12
CA ASP A 158 24.84 15.44 8.71
C ASP A 158 26.24 15.20 8.13
N ILE A 159 26.33 14.55 6.98
CA ILE A 159 27.55 14.51 6.18
C ILE A 159 27.24 15.14 4.83
N THR A 160 28.11 16.08 4.49
CA THR A 160 28.11 17.02 3.37
C THR A 160 28.14 16.35 2.01
#